data_AF-A0A2S9YVV5-F1
#
_entry.id   AF-A0A2S9YVV5-F1
#
_cell.length_a   1.000
_cell.length_b   1.000
_cell.length_c   1.000
_cell.angle_alpha   90.00
_cell.angle_beta   90.00
_cell.angle_gamma   90.00
#
_symmetry.space_group_name_H-M   'P 1'
#
loop_
_entity.id
_entity.type
_entity.pdbx_description
1 polymer ?
#
loop_
_entity_poly.entity_id
_entity_poly.type
_entity_poly.pdbx_seq_one_letter_code
_entity_poly.pdbx_strand_id
1 'polypeptide(L)'
;MAVAARAPLVIATALLGFASGCWPGRCAGVLRGTPRVSFTGEHQPCTDGPACAEEISPEQGFHQNGDFARVEDPAVLLESAAIGPQSWFLVDEAGAVMPSQITAMQHGSAHSCASAIGFDLVPNDPLAPGVYRLVLMTDRLEWSVLKLGVDASSYAGEPAIVQYYRVPEA
;
A
#
# COMPACT_ATOMS: atom_id res chain seq x y z
N MET A 1 3.36 59.36 34.35
CA MET A 1 2.55 59.09 33.14
C MET A 1 3.29 58.05 32.33
N ALA A 2 2.82 56.80 32.37
CA ALA A 2 3.48 55.66 31.71
C ALA A 2 2.74 55.36 30.40
N VAL A 3 3.46 55.40 29.28
CA VAL A 3 2.94 55.00 27.96
C VAL A 3 3.07 53.49 27.85
N ALA A 4 1.95 52.80 27.87
CA ALA A 4 1.88 51.35 27.69
C ALA A 4 2.20 50.99 26.23
N ALA A 5 3.29 50.24 26.02
CA ALA A 5 3.63 49.65 24.74
C ALA A 5 2.58 48.58 24.38
N ARG A 6 1.86 48.77 23.28
CA ARG A 6 0.98 47.76 22.68
C ARG A 6 1.87 46.80 21.86
N ALA A 7 2.14 45.62 22.42
CA ALA A 7 2.69 44.50 21.66
C ALA A 7 1.61 43.94 20.74
N PRO A 8 1.88 43.72 19.43
CA PRO A 8 0.96 42.98 18.59
C PRO A 8 1.00 41.50 18.98
N LEU A 9 -0.14 40.99 19.43
CA LEU A 9 -0.42 39.57 19.59
C LEU A 9 -0.35 38.92 18.21
N VAL A 10 0.80 38.35 17.86
CA VAL A 10 0.91 37.42 16.73
C VAL A 10 0.15 36.17 17.16
N ILE A 11 -1.10 36.07 16.69
CA ILE A 11 -1.90 34.86 16.86
C ILE A 11 -1.22 33.79 15.99
N ALA A 12 -0.45 32.93 16.65
CA ALA A 12 0.05 31.70 16.07
C ALA A 12 -1.13 30.74 15.85
N THR A 13 -1.90 30.98 14.79
CA THR A 13 -2.91 30.04 14.27
C THR A 13 -2.26 29.10 13.25
N ALA A 14 -1.15 28.49 13.63
CA ALA A 14 -0.57 27.37 12.92
C ALA A 14 -0.17 26.39 14.01
N LEU A 15 -0.84 25.23 14.09
CA LEU A 15 -0.48 24.01 14.86
C LEU A 15 -1.67 23.18 15.37
N LEU A 16 -2.87 23.28 14.78
CA LEU A 16 -3.96 22.31 15.07
C LEU A 16 -4.58 21.65 13.83
N GLY A 17 -4.02 21.83 12.63
CA GLY A 17 -4.49 21.21 11.38
C GLY A 17 -3.68 20.01 10.89
N PHE A 18 -2.72 19.52 11.67
CA PHE A 18 -1.70 18.57 11.19
C PHE A 18 -2.14 17.09 11.15
N ALA A 19 -3.41 16.79 11.44
CA ALA A 19 -3.88 15.40 11.55
C ALA A 19 -4.81 14.94 10.39
N SER A 20 -5.24 15.84 9.51
CA SER A 20 -6.07 15.50 8.35
C SER A 20 -5.26 15.70 7.09
N GLY A 21 -4.80 14.61 6.44
CA GLY A 21 -3.92 14.57 5.27
C GLY A 21 -4.44 15.24 3.99
N CYS A 22 -5.24 16.30 4.09
CA CYS A 22 -5.74 17.12 3.00
C CYS A 22 -5.54 18.60 3.37
N TRP A 23 -4.38 19.16 3.02
CA TRP A 23 -4.14 20.61 2.98
C TRP A 23 -3.87 21.02 1.51
N PRO A 24 -4.20 22.26 1.12
CA PRO A 24 -4.91 22.58 -0.10
C PRO A 24 -4.12 22.17 -1.35
N GLY A 25 -4.73 21.32 -2.17
CA GLY A 25 -4.29 21.05 -3.54
C GLY A 25 -3.64 19.70 -3.80
N ARG A 26 -3.55 18.78 -2.84
CA ARG A 26 -2.97 17.44 -3.08
C ARG A 26 -3.71 16.32 -2.35
N CYS A 27 -4.83 15.88 -2.91
CA CYS A 27 -5.29 14.49 -2.73
C CYS A 27 -4.56 13.60 -3.75
N ALA A 28 -3.22 13.65 -3.78
CA ALA A 28 -2.40 13.01 -4.81
C ALA A 28 -2.24 11.49 -4.63
N GLY A 29 -2.89 10.93 -3.60
CA GLY A 29 -2.89 9.51 -3.34
C GLY A 29 -1.74 9.00 -2.52
N VAL A 30 -2.03 7.97 -1.74
CA VAL A 30 -1.06 7.39 -0.84
C VAL A 30 -1.41 5.93 -0.57
N LEU A 31 -0.41 5.04 -0.59
CA LEU A 31 -0.59 3.67 -0.12
C LEU A 31 -0.39 3.61 1.40
N ARG A 32 -1.10 2.72 2.07
CA ARG A 32 -1.07 2.55 3.53
C ARG A 32 -0.68 1.14 3.91
N GLY A 33 0.37 1.02 4.72
CA GLY A 33 0.81 -0.29 5.20
C GLY A 33 1.46 -1.14 4.12
N THR A 34 1.74 -2.38 4.46
CA THR A 34 2.19 -3.39 3.52
C THR A 34 1.05 -4.10 2.79
N PRO A 35 1.30 -4.59 1.57
CA PRO A 35 0.52 -5.66 0.97
C PRO A 35 0.38 -6.86 1.94
N ARG A 36 -0.74 -7.57 1.88
CA ARG A 36 -1.08 -8.63 2.84
C ARG A 36 -2.22 -9.51 2.34
N VAL A 37 -2.26 -10.76 2.78
CA VAL A 37 -3.31 -11.73 2.41
C VAL A 37 -4.66 -11.50 3.12
N SER A 38 -4.69 -10.79 4.25
CA SER A 38 -5.93 -10.52 4.99
C SER A 38 -6.02 -9.12 5.58
N PHE A 39 -7.20 -8.50 5.47
CA PHE A 39 -7.58 -7.19 6.03
C PHE A 39 -7.61 -7.11 7.55
N THR A 40 -7.61 -8.25 8.26
CA THR A 40 -7.89 -8.28 9.71
C THR A 40 -6.77 -8.83 10.61
N GLY A 41 -5.69 -9.41 10.07
CA GLY A 41 -4.74 -10.18 10.89
C GLY A 41 -3.56 -9.37 11.47
N GLU A 42 -3.36 -9.49 12.78
CA GLU A 42 -2.27 -8.96 13.62
C GLU A 42 -0.86 -9.54 13.33
N HIS A 43 -0.68 -10.28 12.23
CA HIS A 43 0.59 -10.93 11.92
C HIS A 43 1.49 -10.02 11.09
N GLN A 44 2.73 -9.86 11.57
CA GLN A 44 3.75 -9.13 10.83
C GLN A 44 4.12 -9.94 9.57
N PRO A 45 4.11 -9.33 8.38
CA PRO A 45 4.42 -10.04 7.15
C PRO A 45 5.83 -10.62 7.18
N CYS A 46 5.99 -11.87 6.72
CA CYS A 46 7.30 -12.50 6.64
C CYS A 46 8.17 -11.81 5.57
N THR A 47 9.23 -11.15 6.01
CA THR A 47 10.17 -10.42 5.15
C THR A 47 11.62 -10.94 5.24
N ASP A 48 11.90 -11.81 6.21
CA ASP A 48 13.26 -12.32 6.51
C ASP A 48 13.67 -13.53 5.66
N GLY A 49 12.87 -13.91 4.66
CA GLY A 49 13.18 -15.00 3.74
C GLY A 49 12.17 -16.15 3.74
N PRO A 50 12.39 -17.19 2.91
CA PRO A 50 11.45 -18.29 2.70
C PRO A 50 11.23 -19.18 3.94
N ALA A 51 12.08 -19.04 4.96
CA ALA A 51 11.98 -19.79 6.22
C ALA A 51 10.82 -19.34 7.12
N CYS A 52 10.38 -18.08 7.00
CA CYS A 52 9.22 -17.58 7.75
C CYS A 52 7.94 -17.53 6.91
N ALA A 53 7.94 -18.09 5.70
CA ALA A 53 6.88 -17.89 4.72
C ALA A 53 5.50 -18.24 5.28
N GLU A 54 4.54 -17.32 5.13
CA GLU A 54 3.16 -17.51 5.61
C GLU A 54 2.43 -18.52 4.73
N GLU A 55 1.76 -19.51 5.35
CA GLU A 55 0.98 -20.49 4.61
C GLU A 55 -0.31 -19.88 4.05
N ILE A 56 -0.57 -20.13 2.77
CA ILE A 56 -1.71 -19.60 2.03
C ILE A 56 -2.40 -20.70 1.23
N SER A 57 -3.68 -20.48 0.89
CA SER A 57 -4.37 -21.36 -0.07
C SER A 57 -3.91 -21.11 -1.51
N PRO A 58 -4.05 -22.09 -2.42
CA PRO A 58 -3.70 -21.92 -3.83
C PRO A 58 -4.41 -20.73 -4.51
N GLU A 59 -5.63 -20.39 -4.10
CA GLU A 59 -6.45 -19.31 -4.67
C GLU A 59 -6.33 -17.98 -3.91
N GLN A 60 -5.35 -17.86 -3.01
CA GLN A 60 -5.24 -16.69 -2.14
C GLN A 60 -4.97 -15.41 -2.94
N GLY A 61 -5.75 -14.37 -2.64
CA GLY A 61 -5.51 -12.99 -3.11
C GLY A 61 -4.71 -12.16 -2.10
N PHE A 62 -4.15 -11.05 -2.58
CA PHE A 62 -3.35 -10.11 -1.79
C PHE A 62 -3.96 -8.73 -1.89
N HIS A 63 -3.98 -8.02 -0.77
CA HIS A 63 -4.63 -6.74 -0.63
C HIS A 63 -3.64 -5.64 -0.24
N GLN A 64 -3.82 -4.45 -0.82
CA GLN A 64 -3.11 -3.24 -0.41
C GLN A 64 -4.07 -2.06 -0.25
N ASN A 65 -3.92 -1.33 0.86
CA ASN A 65 -4.75 -0.18 1.16
C ASN A 65 -4.13 1.13 0.66
N GLY A 66 -4.97 2.14 0.46
CA GLY A 66 -4.55 3.51 0.22
C GLY A 66 -5.64 4.54 0.52
N ASP A 67 -5.31 5.82 0.35
CA ASP A 67 -6.31 6.89 0.28
C ASP A 67 -6.16 7.69 -1.00
N PHE A 68 -7.27 8.18 -1.54
CA PHE A 68 -7.30 9.10 -2.67
C PHE A 68 -8.50 10.04 -2.61
N ALA A 69 -8.52 11.07 -3.46
CA ALA A 69 -9.77 11.78 -3.71
C ALA A 69 -10.83 10.81 -4.24
N ARG A 70 -12.10 11.08 -3.96
CA ARG A 70 -13.18 10.26 -4.52
C ARG A 70 -13.18 10.35 -6.05
N VAL A 71 -13.12 9.22 -6.74
CA VAL A 71 -13.29 9.10 -8.19
C VAL A 71 -14.62 8.44 -8.54
N GLU A 72 -15.12 8.69 -9.75
CA GLU A 72 -16.34 8.06 -10.27
C GLU A 72 -16.11 6.59 -10.58
N ASP A 73 -14.96 6.27 -11.18
CA ASP A 73 -14.52 4.92 -11.52
C ASP A 73 -13.17 4.62 -10.83
N PRO A 74 -13.11 3.64 -9.90
CA PRO A 74 -11.87 3.21 -9.28
C PRO A 74 -10.83 2.67 -10.26
N ALA A 75 -11.22 2.17 -11.44
CA ALA A 75 -10.28 1.65 -12.44
C ALA A 75 -9.27 2.70 -12.91
N VAL A 76 -9.65 3.98 -12.93
CA VAL A 76 -8.75 5.11 -13.23
C VAL A 76 -7.56 5.17 -12.28
N LEU A 77 -7.66 4.60 -11.07
CA LEU A 77 -6.54 4.55 -10.13
C LEU A 77 -5.41 3.65 -10.65
N LEU A 78 -5.74 2.57 -11.38
CA LEU A 78 -4.77 1.70 -12.04
C LEU A 78 -4.13 2.39 -13.24
N GLU A 79 -4.90 3.20 -13.98
CA GLU A 79 -4.39 4.00 -15.11
C GLU A 79 -3.47 5.13 -14.65
N SER A 80 -3.71 5.69 -13.46
CA SER A 80 -2.84 6.70 -12.83
C SER A 80 -1.56 6.14 -12.21
N ALA A 81 -1.21 4.88 -12.53
CA ALA A 81 -0.01 4.19 -12.06
C ALA A 81 0.18 4.20 -10.52
N ALA A 82 -0.93 4.28 -9.76
CA ALA A 82 -0.91 4.13 -8.31
C ALA A 82 -0.31 2.78 -7.92
N ILE A 83 -0.70 1.73 -8.66
CA ILE A 83 -0.19 0.36 -8.56
C ILE A 83 -0.45 -0.37 -9.88
N GLY A 84 0.42 -1.30 -10.26
CA GLY A 84 0.23 -2.09 -11.48
C GLY A 84 1.24 -3.23 -11.60
N PRO A 85 1.20 -4.05 -12.67
CA PRO A 85 2.03 -5.26 -12.77
C PRO A 85 3.55 -5.02 -12.75
N GLN A 86 3.98 -3.80 -13.07
CA GLN A 86 5.38 -3.39 -13.04
C GLN A 86 5.89 -3.03 -11.63
N SER A 87 4.97 -2.70 -10.71
CA SER A 87 5.28 -2.28 -9.35
C SER A 87 4.76 -3.26 -8.31
N TRP A 88 3.73 -4.05 -8.60
CA TRP A 88 3.17 -5.04 -7.67
C TRP A 88 2.87 -6.35 -8.39
N PHE A 89 3.56 -7.41 -8.00
CA PHE A 89 3.48 -8.69 -8.66
C PHE A 89 3.88 -9.85 -7.72
N LEU A 90 3.43 -11.05 -8.07
CA LEU A 90 3.79 -12.29 -7.40
C LEU A 90 4.81 -13.03 -8.25
N VAL A 91 5.87 -13.56 -7.62
CA VAL A 91 6.85 -14.43 -8.30
C VAL A 91 6.98 -15.76 -7.58
N ASP A 92 7.22 -16.82 -8.34
CA ASP A 92 7.56 -18.13 -7.77
C ASP A 92 9.03 -18.18 -7.31
N GLU A 93 9.45 -19.34 -6.80
CA GLU A 93 10.83 -19.60 -6.37
C GLU A 93 11.83 -19.50 -7.52
N ALA A 94 11.45 -19.92 -8.73
CA ALA A 94 12.28 -19.83 -9.93
C ALA A 94 12.43 -18.39 -10.46
N GLY A 95 11.61 -17.44 -9.97
CA GLY A 95 11.60 -16.05 -10.39
C GLY A 95 10.67 -15.77 -11.56
N ALA A 96 9.80 -16.70 -11.95
CA ALA A 96 8.74 -16.44 -12.92
C ALA A 96 7.65 -15.59 -12.27
N VAL A 97 7.19 -14.56 -13.00
CA VAL A 97 6.06 -13.72 -12.58
C VAL A 97 4.76 -14.48 -12.82
N MET A 98 3.95 -14.62 -11.77
CA MET A 98 2.67 -15.30 -11.83
C MET A 98 1.64 -14.38 -12.52
N PRO A 99 0.94 -14.86 -13.58
CA PRO A 99 -0.15 -14.12 -14.18
C PRO A 99 -1.20 -13.79 -13.13
N SER A 100 -1.45 -12.49 -12.93
CA SER A 100 -2.35 -11.99 -11.89
C SER A 100 -3.17 -10.83 -12.41
N GLN A 101 -4.40 -10.72 -11.92
CA GLN A 101 -5.25 -9.56 -12.12
C GLN A 101 -5.09 -8.59 -10.96
N ILE A 102 -4.97 -7.30 -11.28
CA ILE A 102 -5.03 -6.23 -10.28
C ILE A 102 -6.33 -5.46 -10.46
N THR A 103 -7.07 -5.29 -9.37
CA THR A 103 -8.30 -4.48 -9.34
C THR A 103 -8.17 -3.37 -8.31
N ALA A 104 -8.93 -2.29 -8.52
CA ALA A 104 -9.04 -1.19 -7.59
C ALA A 104 -10.49 -1.07 -7.12
N MET A 105 -10.67 -0.82 -5.83
CA MET A 105 -11.96 -0.62 -5.18
C MET A 105 -11.92 0.66 -4.37
N GLN A 106 -13.01 1.41 -4.40
CA GLN A 106 -13.16 2.62 -3.60
C GLN A 106 -14.25 2.42 -2.57
N HIS A 107 -13.90 2.64 -1.32
CA HIS A 107 -14.84 2.59 -0.20
C HIS A 107 -15.22 4.00 0.23
N GLY A 108 -16.48 4.15 0.65
CA GLY A 108 -16.95 5.38 1.29
C GLY A 108 -16.16 5.64 2.57
N SER A 109 -15.64 6.85 2.72
CA SER A 109 -14.97 7.31 3.93
C SER A 109 -15.87 8.29 4.66
N ALA A 110 -15.72 8.37 5.99
CA ALA A 110 -16.39 9.37 6.81
C ALA A 110 -15.92 10.80 6.49
N HIS A 111 -14.75 10.95 5.85
CA HIS A 111 -14.20 12.25 5.43
C HIS A 111 -14.49 12.54 3.95
N SER A 112 -15.01 13.74 3.67
CA SER A 112 -15.43 14.17 2.33
C SER A 112 -14.31 14.37 1.32
N CYS A 113 -13.05 14.45 1.76
CA CYS A 113 -11.89 14.76 0.91
C CYS A 113 -10.99 13.56 0.60
N ALA A 114 -11.21 12.41 1.24
CA ALA A 114 -10.41 11.21 1.06
C ALA A 114 -11.30 9.97 1.12
N SER A 115 -11.27 9.14 0.09
CA SER A 115 -11.84 7.80 0.07
C SER A 115 -10.79 6.77 0.45
N ALA A 116 -11.19 5.75 1.20
CA ALA A 116 -10.34 4.59 1.40
C ALA A 116 -10.33 3.79 0.09
N ILE A 117 -9.14 3.51 -0.42
CA ILE A 117 -8.92 2.73 -1.63
C ILE A 117 -8.36 1.37 -1.24
N GLY A 118 -8.88 0.34 -1.88
CA GLY A 118 -8.35 -1.02 -1.85
C GLY A 118 -7.79 -1.39 -3.22
N PHE A 119 -6.67 -2.08 -3.23
CA PHE A 119 -6.13 -2.74 -4.41
C PHE A 119 -6.02 -4.23 -4.11
N ASP A 120 -6.50 -5.07 -5.02
CA ASP A 120 -6.39 -6.52 -4.91
C ASP A 120 -5.53 -7.05 -6.04
N LEU A 121 -4.61 -7.95 -5.72
CA LEU A 121 -3.86 -8.77 -6.65
C LEU A 121 -4.32 -10.22 -6.47
N VAL A 122 -4.87 -10.81 -7.53
CA VAL A 122 -5.39 -12.18 -7.50
C VAL A 122 -4.71 -12.97 -8.62
N PRO A 123 -4.06 -14.11 -8.33
CA PRO A 123 -3.56 -15.02 -9.35
C PRO A 123 -4.68 -15.45 -10.30
N ASN A 124 -4.41 -15.50 -11.60
CA ASN A 124 -5.41 -15.91 -12.59
C ASN A 124 -5.75 -17.40 -12.50
N ASP A 125 -4.79 -18.20 -12.04
CA ASP A 125 -4.88 -19.65 -11.85
C ASP A 125 -4.44 -20.02 -10.42
N PRO A 126 -4.92 -21.14 -9.86
CA PRO A 126 -4.44 -21.63 -8.56
C PRO A 126 -2.93 -21.83 -8.54
N LEU A 127 -2.29 -21.36 -7.47
CA LEU A 127 -0.86 -21.50 -7.25
C LEU A 127 -0.50 -22.96 -6.96
N ALA A 128 0.54 -23.47 -7.62
CA ALA A 128 1.10 -24.77 -7.29
C ALA A 128 1.77 -24.78 -5.90
N PRO A 129 1.90 -25.94 -5.23
CA PRO A 129 2.69 -26.05 -4.01
C PRO A 129 4.10 -25.49 -4.20
N GLY A 130 4.57 -24.70 -3.23
CA GLY A 130 5.87 -24.03 -3.32
C GLY A 130 5.94 -22.72 -2.55
N VAL A 131 7.07 -22.03 -2.68
CA VAL A 131 7.31 -20.72 -2.06
C VAL A 131 7.17 -19.62 -3.10
N TYR A 132 6.47 -18.56 -2.71
CA TYR A 132 6.22 -17.38 -3.53
C TYR A 132 6.71 -16.12 -2.82
N ARG A 133 7.03 -15.11 -3.63
CA ARG A 133 7.36 -13.76 -3.15
C ARG A 133 6.35 -12.78 -3.71
N LEU A 134 5.66 -12.06 -2.83
CA LEU A 134 4.91 -10.88 -3.22
C LEU A 134 5.85 -9.69 -3.20
N VAL A 135 5.96 -8.99 -4.32
CA VAL A 135 6.92 -7.91 -4.52
C VAL A 135 6.17 -6.62 -4.77
N LEU A 136 6.49 -5.57 -4.00
CA LEU A 136 6.08 -4.19 -4.25
C LEU A 136 7.34 -3.32 -4.49
N MET A 137 7.61 -2.97 -5.73
CA MET A 137 8.72 -2.09 -6.14
C MET A 137 8.41 -0.65 -5.72
N THR A 138 9.13 -0.12 -4.74
CA THR A 138 8.75 1.15 -4.10
C THR A 138 9.16 2.39 -4.89
N ASP A 139 10.13 2.23 -5.79
CA ASP A 139 10.61 3.26 -6.71
C ASP A 139 9.79 3.35 -8.01
N ARG A 140 8.94 2.35 -8.28
CA ARG A 140 8.04 2.30 -9.44
C ARG A 140 6.61 2.70 -9.11
N LEU A 141 6.36 3.19 -7.90
CA LEU A 141 5.07 3.73 -7.48
C LEU A 141 5.02 5.23 -7.74
N GLU A 142 3.93 5.70 -8.35
CA GLU A 142 3.65 7.14 -8.40
C GLU A 142 3.15 7.67 -7.05
N TRP A 143 2.48 6.81 -6.28
CA TRP A 143 2.00 7.18 -4.95
C TRP A 143 3.07 6.98 -3.90
N SER A 144 3.20 7.97 -3.02
CA SER A 144 3.96 7.80 -1.78
C SER A 144 3.37 6.68 -0.93
N VAL A 145 4.20 6.07 -0.07
CA VAL A 145 3.73 5.04 0.84
C VAL A 145 3.86 5.49 2.29
N LEU A 146 2.75 5.51 3.01
CA LEU A 146 2.70 5.81 4.43
C LEU A 146 2.86 4.55 5.24
N LYS A 147 3.91 4.55 6.08
CA LYS A 147 4.18 3.54 7.10
C LYS A 147 4.02 2.13 6.56
N LEU A 148 5.08 1.62 5.94
CA LEU A 148 5.07 0.26 5.42
C LEU A 148 4.97 -0.81 6.52
N GLY A 149 5.35 -0.53 7.76
CA GLY A 149 5.31 -1.55 8.83
C GLY A 149 6.30 -2.71 8.61
N VAL A 150 7.17 -2.57 7.60
CA VAL A 150 8.30 -3.42 7.27
C VAL A 150 9.46 -2.53 6.86
N ASP A 151 10.67 -3.01 7.11
CA ASP A 151 11.88 -2.34 6.64
C ASP A 151 11.99 -2.45 5.12
N ALA A 152 12.61 -1.45 4.49
CA ALA A 152 12.87 -1.47 3.07
C ALA A 152 13.80 -2.65 2.73
N SER A 153 13.37 -3.51 1.80
CA SER A 153 14.19 -4.59 1.25
C SER A 153 14.53 -4.30 -0.21
N SER A 154 14.94 -5.32 -0.96
CA SER A 154 15.22 -5.17 -2.38
C SER A 154 14.80 -6.40 -3.16
N TYR A 155 14.38 -6.19 -4.40
CA TYR A 155 14.16 -7.26 -5.37
C TYR A 155 15.03 -6.98 -6.61
N ALA A 156 15.84 -7.97 -7.01
CA ALA A 156 16.80 -7.82 -8.11
C ALA A 156 17.75 -6.61 -7.98
N GLY A 157 18.05 -6.17 -6.75
CA GLY A 157 18.90 -5.01 -6.48
C GLY A 157 18.18 -3.65 -6.49
N GLU A 158 16.88 -3.63 -6.80
CA GLU A 158 16.04 -2.42 -6.76
C GLU A 158 15.25 -2.33 -5.45
N PRO A 159 14.97 -1.12 -4.93
CA PRO A 159 14.17 -0.92 -3.73
C PRO A 159 12.78 -1.57 -3.84
N ALA A 160 12.49 -2.47 -2.90
CA ALA A 160 11.22 -3.17 -2.90
C ALA A 160 10.79 -3.55 -1.49
N ILE A 161 9.56 -4.02 -1.39
CA ILE A 161 9.08 -4.82 -0.27
C ILE A 161 8.89 -6.22 -0.81
N VAL A 162 9.47 -7.19 -0.11
CA VAL A 162 9.41 -8.59 -0.49
C VAL A 162 8.84 -9.36 0.68
N GLN A 163 7.72 -10.04 0.45
CA GLN A 163 7.06 -10.87 1.44
C GLN A 163 7.00 -12.30 0.96
N TYR A 164 7.18 -13.25 1.86
CA TYR A 164 7.25 -14.67 1.52
C TYR A 164 5.98 -15.41 1.93
N TYR A 165 5.47 -16.21 1.00
CA TYR A 165 4.29 -17.04 1.16
C TYR A 165 4.57 -18.47 0.74
N ARG A 166 3.83 -19.43 1.29
CA ARG A 166 3.96 -20.85 0.99
C ARG A 166 2.60 -21.46 0.70
N VAL A 167 2.49 -22.15 -0.42
CA VAL A 167 1.38 -23.07 -0.69
C VAL A 167 1.83 -24.46 -0.24
N PRO A 168 1.18 -25.09 0.75
CA PRO A 168 1.59 -26.40 1.25
C PRO A 168 1.34 -27.51 0.21
N GLU A 169 2.07 -28.62 0.34
CA GLU A 169 1.71 -29.86 -0.36
C GLU A 169 0.39 -30.40 0.21
N ALA A 170 -0.46 -30.96 -0.66
CA ALA A 170 -1.76 -31.53 -0.30
C ALA A 170 -1.65 -32.88 0.42
#